data_AF-A0AAW2KE86-F1
#
_entry.id   AF-A0AAW2KE86-F1
#
_cell.length_a   1.000
_cell.length_b   1.000
_cell.length_c   1.000
_cell.angle_alpha   90.00
_cell.angle_beta   90.00
_cell.angle_gamma   90.00
#
_symmetry.space_group_name_H-M   'P 1'
#
loop_
_entity.id
_entity.type
_entity.pdbx_description
1 polymer ?
#
loop_
_entity_poly.entity_id
_entity_poly.type
_entity_poly.pdbx_seq_one_letter_code
_entity_poly.pdbx_strand_id
1 'polypeptide(L)'
;MGVGSCVTGDCGGKLQCDGIGATPPASLFEITLGTGDQKDFYDVSIVDGYNLPLVAAPRGVYGECNATGCVADINMGCPKELQVIGGDEREGGVVACKSACEAFGLDQYCCSGEFANPTTCRPSFYSGIFKRACPRAYSYAFDDGTSTFTCKASEYDIIFCPNSG
;
A
#
# COMPACT_ATOMS: atom_id res chain seq x y z
N MET A 1 -3.33 28.88 6.86
CA MET A 1 -4.26 27.73 7.02
C MET A 1 -3.71 26.59 6.17
N GLY A 2 -3.75 25.35 6.64
CA GLY A 2 -3.14 24.19 5.94
C GLY A 2 -1.98 23.52 6.68
N VAL A 3 -1.80 23.81 7.98
CA VAL A 3 -0.83 23.13 8.85
C VAL A 3 -1.60 22.37 9.93
N GLY A 4 -1.26 21.11 10.13
CA GLY A 4 -1.88 20.19 11.09
C GLY A 4 -1.01 18.94 11.28
N SER A 5 -1.60 17.84 11.75
CA SER A 5 -0.94 16.53 11.76
C SER A 5 -1.96 15.42 11.58
N CYS A 6 -1.60 14.39 10.84
CA CYS A 6 -2.40 13.17 10.69
C CYS A 6 -1.82 12.03 11.55
N VAL A 7 -2.69 11.17 12.09
CA VAL A 7 -2.24 9.97 12.82
C VAL A 7 -1.61 8.95 11.87
N THR A 8 -2.13 8.85 10.64
CA THR A 8 -1.61 7.97 9.59
C THR A 8 -1.46 8.75 8.29
N GLY A 9 -0.41 8.47 7.51
CA GLY A 9 -0.22 9.09 6.19
C GLY A 9 0.09 10.59 6.22
N ASP A 10 0.65 11.10 7.32
CA ASP A 10 1.08 12.50 7.41
C ASP A 10 2.22 12.79 6.43
N CYS A 11 2.18 13.95 5.76
CA CYS A 11 3.19 14.36 4.79
C CYS A 11 3.92 15.65 5.22
N GLY A 12 4.31 15.73 6.48
CA GLY A 12 5.05 16.86 7.06
C GLY A 12 4.14 17.93 7.66
N GLY A 13 2.97 17.52 8.17
CA GLY A 13 1.98 18.39 8.78
C GLY A 13 1.32 19.38 7.83
N LYS A 14 1.37 19.11 6.52
CA LYS A 14 0.81 19.97 5.47
C LYS A 14 -0.44 19.34 4.89
N LEU A 15 -1.42 20.19 4.53
CA LEU A 15 -2.58 19.74 3.75
C LEU A 15 -2.21 19.44 2.29
N GLN A 16 -1.31 20.22 1.70
CA GLN A 16 -0.71 19.96 0.39
C GLN A 16 0.69 19.41 0.60
N CYS A 17 0.94 18.18 0.18
CA CYS A 17 2.17 17.48 0.54
C CYS A 17 3.43 18.01 -0.15
N ASP A 18 3.33 18.88 -1.17
CA ASP A 18 4.48 19.50 -1.85
C ASP A 18 5.56 18.50 -2.32
N GLY A 19 5.16 17.31 -2.75
CA GLY A 19 6.08 16.24 -3.17
C GLY A 19 6.69 15.41 -2.05
N ILE A 20 6.33 15.67 -0.79
CA ILE A 20 6.68 14.85 0.36
C ILE A 20 5.77 13.61 0.38
N GLY A 21 6.37 12.42 0.47
CA GLY A 21 5.64 11.17 0.61
C GLY A 21 4.90 11.06 1.95
N ALA A 22 3.91 10.19 2.00
CA ALA A 22 3.24 9.85 3.25
C ALA A 22 4.24 9.19 4.22
N THR A 23 4.20 9.58 5.49
CA THR A 23 4.94 8.89 6.56
C THR A 23 4.30 7.52 6.79
N PRO A 24 5.06 6.40 6.66
CA PRO A 24 4.55 5.07 6.91
C PRO A 24 4.00 4.88 8.34
N PRO A 25 3.02 3.99 8.56
CA PRO A 25 2.38 3.14 7.56
C PRO A 25 1.29 3.82 6.72
N ALA A 26 1.29 3.51 5.42
CA ALA A 26 0.27 4.00 4.48
C ALA A 26 0.06 3.01 3.33
N SER A 27 -1.21 2.75 2.98
CA SER A 27 -1.56 2.05 1.74
C SER A 27 -1.39 3.00 0.56
N LEU A 28 -0.67 2.56 -0.47
CA LEU A 28 -0.30 3.37 -1.62
C LEU A 28 -0.99 2.87 -2.88
N PHE A 29 -1.37 3.80 -3.75
CA PHE A 29 -1.62 3.51 -5.16
C PHE A 29 -0.47 4.09 -5.96
N GLU A 30 0.21 3.23 -6.70
CA GLU A 30 1.37 3.58 -7.50
C GLU A 30 1.01 3.43 -8.98
N ILE A 31 1.41 4.40 -9.80
CA ILE A 31 1.14 4.38 -11.23
C ILE A 31 2.27 5.03 -12.02
N THR A 32 2.68 4.35 -13.09
CA THR A 32 3.53 4.86 -14.15
C THR A 32 2.71 4.92 -15.43
N LEU A 33 2.42 6.14 -15.89
CA LEU A 33 1.63 6.37 -17.11
C LEU A 33 2.47 6.07 -18.37
N GLY A 34 1.92 5.29 -19.28
CA GLY A 34 2.52 5.01 -20.57
C GLY A 34 2.41 6.21 -21.51
N THR A 35 3.33 6.31 -22.47
CA THR A 35 3.31 7.33 -23.52
C THR A 35 2.85 6.76 -24.86
N GLY A 36 2.13 7.55 -25.67
CA GLY A 36 1.65 7.12 -26.99
C GLY A 36 0.74 5.89 -26.88
N ASP A 37 1.15 4.76 -27.45
CA ASP A 37 0.41 3.48 -27.41
C ASP A 37 0.86 2.55 -26.28
N GLN A 38 1.82 2.97 -25.44
CA GLN A 38 2.27 2.17 -24.30
C GLN A 38 1.18 2.04 -23.25
N LYS A 39 1.20 0.91 -22.52
CA LYS A 39 0.35 0.66 -21.36
C LYS A 39 0.90 1.38 -20.13
N ASP A 40 0.01 1.73 -19.22
CA ASP A 40 0.36 2.13 -17.87
C ASP A 40 0.73 0.89 -17.04
N PHE A 41 1.55 1.10 -16.02
CA PHE A 41 1.85 0.13 -14.97
C PHE A 41 1.27 0.68 -13.68
N TYR A 42 0.47 -0.10 -12.97
CA TYR A 42 -0.16 0.36 -11.75
C TYR A 42 -0.40 -0.79 -10.77
N ASP A 43 -0.43 -0.42 -9.50
CA ASP A 43 -0.65 -1.34 -8.41
C ASP A 43 -1.11 -0.60 -7.14
N VAL A 44 -1.71 -1.36 -6.22
CA VAL A 44 -1.83 -0.93 -4.83
C VAL A 44 -0.78 -1.68 -4.03
N SER A 45 -0.05 -0.92 -3.22
CA SER A 45 1.09 -1.38 -2.46
C SER A 45 0.86 -1.17 -0.96
N ILE A 46 1.19 -2.21 -0.20
CA ILE A 46 1.24 -2.20 1.27
C ILE A 46 2.64 -2.57 1.77
N VAL A 47 3.65 -2.36 0.91
CA VAL A 47 5.08 -2.51 1.23
C VAL A 47 5.48 -1.55 2.35
N ASP A 48 4.92 -0.33 2.34
CA ASP A 48 5.09 0.68 3.38
C ASP A 48 4.06 0.52 4.51
N GLY A 49 3.35 -0.61 4.56
CA GLY A 49 2.32 -0.89 5.55
C GLY A 49 0.92 -0.53 5.07
N TYR A 50 -0.02 -0.55 6.00
CA TYR A 50 -1.44 -0.40 5.74
C TYR A 50 -2.07 0.56 6.73
N ASN A 51 -2.95 1.43 6.26
CA ASN A 51 -3.78 2.27 7.14
C ASN A 51 -5.27 2.14 6.84
N LEU A 52 -5.67 2.06 5.56
CA LEU A 52 -7.06 1.87 5.16
C LEU A 52 -7.23 1.06 3.86
N PRO A 53 -8.40 0.43 3.64
CA PRO A 53 -8.66 -0.30 2.40
C PRO A 53 -8.63 0.63 1.19
N LEU A 54 -7.99 0.18 0.11
CA LEU A 54 -7.77 0.95 -1.11
C LEU A 54 -7.93 0.06 -2.33
N VAL A 55 -8.73 0.49 -3.30
CA VAL A 55 -8.84 -0.14 -4.61
C VAL A 55 -8.61 0.90 -5.68
N ALA A 56 -7.84 0.53 -6.71
CA ALA A 56 -7.70 1.29 -7.93
C ALA A 56 -8.27 0.50 -9.11
N ALA A 57 -9.18 1.12 -9.86
CA ALA A 57 -9.86 0.50 -10.99
C ALA A 57 -9.69 1.36 -12.26
N PRO A 58 -9.09 0.83 -13.33
CA PRO A 58 -8.96 1.55 -14.59
C PRO A 58 -10.33 1.72 -15.27
N ARG A 59 -10.53 2.86 -15.94
CA ARG A 59 -11.75 3.25 -16.68
C ARG A 59 -11.39 3.66 -18.10
N GLY A 60 -12.38 3.56 -19.00
CA GLY A 60 -12.18 3.82 -20.44
C GLY A 60 -11.08 2.92 -21.04
N VAL A 61 -11.12 1.63 -20.70
CA VAL A 61 -10.03 0.69 -20.97
C VAL A 61 -10.05 0.16 -22.40
N TYR A 62 -8.86 -0.09 -22.95
CA TYR A 62 -8.66 -0.78 -24.22
C TYR A 62 -8.12 -2.19 -23.96
N GLY A 63 -8.99 -3.19 -24.12
CA GLY A 63 -8.70 -4.58 -23.78
C GLY A 63 -9.12 -4.94 -22.35
N GLU A 64 -8.56 -6.02 -21.81
CA GLU A 64 -8.86 -6.47 -20.46
C GLU A 64 -7.90 -5.82 -19.45
N CYS A 65 -8.47 -5.10 -18.49
CA CYS A 65 -7.74 -4.46 -17.42
C CYS A 65 -8.38 -4.79 -16.08
N ASN A 66 -7.56 -5.13 -15.10
CA ASN A 66 -8.02 -5.58 -13.80
C ASN A 66 -7.89 -4.45 -12.76
N ALA A 67 -8.84 -4.38 -11.84
CA ALA A 67 -8.64 -3.58 -10.64
C ALA A 67 -7.56 -4.22 -9.75
N THR A 68 -6.81 -3.38 -9.05
CA THR A 68 -5.82 -3.73 -8.03
C THR A 68 -6.26 -3.17 -6.68
N GLY A 69 -5.81 -3.76 -5.57
CA GLY A 69 -6.21 -3.25 -4.26
C GLY A 69 -6.36 -4.26 -3.14
N CYS A 70 -6.69 -3.69 -1.99
CA CYS A 70 -7.10 -4.39 -0.80
C CYS A 70 -8.47 -3.90 -0.31
N VAL A 71 -9.43 -4.82 -0.23
CA VAL A 71 -10.76 -4.54 0.32
C VAL A 71 -10.90 -4.95 1.79
N ALA A 72 -9.95 -5.74 2.29
CA ALA A 72 -9.93 -6.21 3.66
C ALA A 72 -9.46 -5.11 4.61
N ASP A 73 -9.99 -5.13 5.83
CA ASP A 73 -9.45 -4.35 6.94
C ASP A 73 -8.33 -5.15 7.63
N ILE A 74 -7.07 -4.80 7.31
CA ILE A 74 -5.90 -5.46 7.90
C ILE A 74 -5.74 -5.07 9.37
N ASN A 75 -6.25 -3.92 9.81
CA ASN A 75 -6.08 -3.44 11.18
C ASN A 75 -6.72 -4.41 12.19
N MET A 76 -7.82 -5.07 11.83
CA MET A 76 -8.47 -6.09 12.65
C MET A 76 -7.60 -7.33 12.93
N GLY A 77 -6.66 -7.65 12.03
CA GLY A 77 -5.79 -8.82 12.11
C GLY A 77 -4.32 -8.49 12.25
N CYS A 78 -3.98 -7.23 12.49
CA CYS A 78 -2.60 -6.76 12.53
C CYS A 78 -1.83 -7.41 13.70
N PRO A 79 -0.68 -8.06 13.47
CA PRO A 79 0.17 -8.58 14.55
C PRO A 79 0.57 -7.49 15.52
N LYS A 80 0.61 -7.78 16.82
CA LYS A 80 0.81 -6.78 17.90
C LYS A 80 2.08 -5.94 17.69
N GLU A 81 3.14 -6.59 17.24
CA GLU A 81 4.44 -5.99 16.95
C GLU A 81 4.43 -5.02 15.75
N LEU A 82 3.36 -5.02 14.94
CA LEU A 82 3.17 -4.14 13.79
C LEU A 82 2.08 -3.08 14.02
N GLN A 83 1.34 -3.12 15.13
CA GLN A 83 0.19 -2.24 15.36
C GLN A 83 0.61 -0.78 15.59
N VAL A 84 -0.13 0.14 14.97
CA VAL A 84 -0.17 1.56 15.36
C VAL A 84 -1.49 1.80 16.09
N ILE A 85 -1.41 2.26 17.33
CA ILE A 85 -2.58 2.50 18.18
C ILE A 85 -3.01 3.97 18.10
N GLY A 86 -4.31 4.20 17.87
CA GLY A 86 -4.89 5.54 17.87
C GLY A 86 -4.82 6.22 19.24
N GLY A 87 -4.66 7.55 19.25
CA GLY A 87 -4.43 8.32 20.47
C GLY A 87 -5.66 8.62 21.35
N ASP A 88 -6.88 8.33 20.88
CA ASP A 88 -8.08 8.57 21.69
C ASP A 88 -8.39 7.35 22.59
N GLU A 89 -8.14 7.50 23.88
CA GLU A 89 -8.29 6.47 24.93
C GLU A 89 -9.71 5.87 25.05
N ARG A 90 -10.71 6.46 24.37
CA ARG A 90 -12.11 6.01 24.39
C ARG A 90 -12.44 4.98 23.29
N GLU A 91 -11.60 4.87 22.26
CA GLU A 91 -11.71 3.92 21.15
C GLU A 91 -10.34 3.30 20.80
N GLY A 92 -9.52 3.01 21.82
CA GLY A 92 -8.18 2.43 21.68
C GLY A 92 -8.15 1.24 20.71
N GLY A 93 -7.80 1.50 19.46
CA GLY A 93 -7.90 0.59 18.35
C GLY A 93 -6.69 0.72 17.45
N VAL A 94 -6.43 -0.35 16.70
CA VAL A 94 -5.38 -0.36 15.68
C VAL A 94 -5.84 0.53 14.52
N VAL A 95 -5.14 1.63 14.29
CA VAL A 95 -5.47 2.59 13.22
C VAL A 95 -4.62 2.38 11.96
N ALA A 96 -3.51 1.65 12.09
CA ALA A 96 -2.68 1.22 10.99
C ALA A 96 -1.82 0.01 11.37
N CYS A 97 -1.28 -0.67 10.37
CA CYS A 97 -0.39 -1.82 10.50
C CYS A 97 0.91 -1.56 9.75
N LYS A 98 2.03 -1.50 10.47
CA LYS A 98 3.37 -1.36 9.90
C LYS A 98 3.72 -2.56 9.03
N SER A 99 4.53 -2.33 7.99
CA SER A 99 5.22 -3.44 7.35
C SER A 99 6.35 -3.97 8.23
N ALA A 100 6.88 -5.15 7.91
CA ALA A 100 8.04 -5.68 8.62
C ALA A 100 9.29 -4.83 8.39
N CYS A 101 9.44 -4.21 7.22
CA CYS A 101 10.54 -3.27 6.99
C CYS A 101 10.41 -2.07 7.93
N GLU A 102 9.24 -1.45 8.00
CA GLU A 102 9.01 -0.28 8.85
C GLU A 102 9.12 -0.61 10.35
N ALA A 103 8.72 -1.81 10.76
CA ALA A 103 8.79 -2.20 12.17
C ALA A 103 10.21 -2.60 12.63
N PHE A 104 11.01 -3.23 11.77
CA PHE A 104 12.27 -3.86 12.19
C PHE A 104 13.53 -3.32 11.50
N GLY A 105 13.41 -2.69 10.34
CA GLY A 105 14.53 -2.11 9.59
C GLY A 105 15.60 -3.12 9.13
N LEU A 106 15.28 -4.41 9.10
CA LEU A 106 16.23 -5.47 8.71
C LEU A 106 16.26 -5.61 7.19
N ASP A 107 17.46 -5.78 6.63
CA ASP A 107 17.67 -5.89 5.18
C ASP A 107 16.80 -6.95 4.51
N GLN A 108 16.58 -8.08 5.18
CA GLN A 108 15.73 -9.18 4.70
C GLN A 108 14.24 -8.82 4.59
N TYR A 109 13.77 -7.80 5.33
CA TYR A 109 12.40 -7.29 5.25
C TYR A 109 12.30 -6.07 4.34
N CYS A 110 13.34 -5.25 4.29
CA CYS A 110 13.42 -4.07 3.43
C CYS A 110 13.93 -4.37 2.02
N CYS A 111 14.36 -5.60 1.77
CA CYS A 111 14.98 -6.02 0.51
C CYS A 111 16.15 -5.11 0.10
N SER A 112 17.05 -4.85 1.04
CA SER A 112 18.25 -4.02 0.86
C SER A 112 19.53 -4.85 0.98
N GLY A 113 20.68 -4.25 0.64
CA GLY A 113 21.98 -4.91 0.74
C GLY A 113 22.04 -6.22 -0.04
N GLU A 114 22.41 -7.32 0.63
CA GLU A 114 22.47 -8.66 0.01
C GLU A 114 21.08 -9.20 -0.39
N PHE A 115 20.01 -8.61 0.15
CA PHE A 115 18.62 -8.92 -0.15
C PHE A 115 18.04 -8.01 -1.26
N ALA A 116 18.84 -7.15 -1.91
CA ALA A 116 18.37 -6.23 -2.95
C ALA A 116 18.05 -6.88 -4.32
N ASN A 117 17.64 -8.15 -4.33
CA ASN A 117 17.18 -8.82 -5.53
C ASN A 117 16.08 -9.86 -5.20
N PRO A 118 15.21 -10.20 -6.17
CA PRO A 118 14.09 -11.11 -5.96
C PRO A 118 14.49 -12.56 -5.62
N THR A 119 15.75 -12.95 -5.86
CA THR A 119 16.22 -14.32 -5.54
C THR A 119 16.58 -14.44 -4.06
N THR A 120 17.11 -13.37 -3.47
CA THR A 120 17.56 -13.33 -2.07
C THR A 120 16.51 -12.74 -1.14
N CYS A 121 15.71 -11.75 -1.55
CA CYS A 121 14.56 -11.31 -0.75
C CYS A 121 13.34 -12.21 -0.97
N ARG A 122 13.07 -13.06 0.01
CA ARG A 122 11.92 -13.98 -0.03
C ARG A 122 10.76 -13.44 0.80
N PRO A 123 9.51 -13.85 0.49
CA PRO A 123 8.37 -13.53 1.33
C PRO A 123 8.62 -13.93 2.79
N SER A 124 8.32 -13.01 3.71
CA SER A 124 8.41 -13.26 5.14
C SER A 124 7.08 -13.75 5.69
N PHE A 125 7.07 -14.17 6.96
CA PHE A 125 5.84 -14.46 7.68
C PHE A 125 4.86 -13.26 7.64
N TYR A 126 5.39 -12.04 7.83
CA TYR A 126 4.60 -10.81 7.86
C TYR A 126 4.04 -10.43 6.49
N SER A 127 4.87 -10.44 5.44
CA SER A 127 4.36 -10.15 4.08
C SER A 127 3.34 -11.19 3.63
N GLY A 128 3.48 -12.45 4.07
CA GLY A 128 2.47 -13.48 3.87
C GLY A 128 1.12 -13.19 4.54
N ILE A 129 1.07 -12.48 5.67
CA ILE A 129 -0.19 -12.04 6.30
C ILE A 129 -0.89 -11.03 5.38
N PHE A 130 -0.15 -10.02 4.95
CA PHE A 130 -0.64 -8.98 4.06
C PHE A 130 -1.11 -9.53 2.71
N LYS A 131 -0.34 -10.43 2.09
CA LYS A 131 -0.72 -11.06 0.82
C LYS A 131 -1.98 -11.91 0.94
N ARG A 132 -2.19 -12.60 2.07
CA ARG A 132 -3.43 -13.36 2.30
C ARG A 132 -4.65 -12.46 2.44
N ALA A 133 -4.51 -11.32 3.13
CA ALA A 133 -5.59 -10.34 3.27
C ALA A 133 -5.88 -9.60 1.95
N CYS A 134 -4.84 -9.32 1.17
CA CYS A 134 -4.89 -8.53 -0.05
C CYS A 134 -4.16 -9.24 -1.21
N PRO A 135 -4.72 -10.29 -1.81
CA PRO A 135 -4.03 -11.07 -2.85
C PRO A 135 -3.65 -10.26 -4.09
N ARG A 136 -4.37 -9.16 -4.36
CA ARG A 136 -4.18 -8.26 -5.50
C ARG A 136 -3.38 -6.99 -5.15
N ALA A 137 -2.68 -6.96 -4.02
CA ALA A 137 -1.80 -5.86 -3.64
C ALA A 137 -0.35 -6.35 -3.45
N TYR A 138 0.62 -5.44 -3.63
CA TYR A 138 2.02 -5.67 -3.29
C TYR A 138 2.22 -5.76 -1.78
N SER A 139 2.69 -6.90 -1.28
CA SER A 139 2.92 -7.13 0.15
C SER A 139 4.37 -6.96 0.62
N TYR A 140 5.33 -6.92 -0.32
CA TYR A 140 6.75 -6.62 -0.09
C TYR A 140 7.42 -6.20 -1.43
N ALA A 141 8.65 -5.68 -1.37
CA ALA A 141 9.30 -5.02 -2.51
C ALA A 141 9.46 -5.86 -3.79
N PHE A 142 9.53 -7.20 -3.67
CA PHE A 142 9.65 -8.10 -4.83
C PHE A 142 8.47 -9.06 -4.94
N ASP A 143 7.29 -8.66 -4.47
CA ASP A 143 6.06 -9.42 -4.68
C ASP A 143 5.82 -9.67 -6.19
N ASP A 144 5.21 -10.81 -6.50
CA ASP A 144 5.22 -11.35 -7.85
C ASP A 144 4.32 -10.57 -8.84
N GLY A 145 4.37 -10.97 -10.10
CA GLY A 145 3.60 -10.39 -11.21
C GLY A 145 2.07 -10.54 -11.11
N THR A 146 1.52 -11.04 -9.99
CA THR A 146 0.08 -10.95 -9.70
C THR A 146 -0.34 -9.58 -9.16
N SER A 147 0.64 -8.72 -8.85
CA SER A 147 0.41 -7.45 -8.15
C SER A 147 0.65 -6.22 -9.04
N THR A 148 1.50 -6.33 -10.08
CA THR A 148 1.65 -5.30 -11.12
C THR A 148 0.68 -5.57 -12.25
N PHE A 149 -0.18 -4.61 -12.55
CA PHE A 149 -1.12 -4.68 -13.67
C PHE A 149 -0.66 -3.74 -14.78
N THR A 150 -0.88 -4.15 -16.02
CA THR A 150 -0.67 -3.29 -17.18
C THR A 150 -1.96 -3.07 -17.93
N CYS A 151 -2.30 -1.81 -18.17
CA CYS A 151 -3.54 -1.43 -18.84
C CYS A 151 -3.32 -0.24 -19.75
N LYS A 152 -4.09 -0.18 -20.84
CA LYS A 152 -4.33 1.08 -21.53
C LYS A 152 -5.67 1.62 -21.03
N ALA A 153 -5.63 2.65 -20.19
CA ALA A 153 -6.82 3.29 -19.63
C ALA A 153 -6.81 4.79 -19.93
N SER A 154 -7.98 5.43 -19.91
CA SER A 154 -8.07 6.89 -19.95
C SER A 154 -8.08 7.50 -18.55
N GLU A 155 -8.57 6.75 -17.56
CA GLU A 155 -8.89 7.23 -16.22
C GLU A 155 -8.69 6.10 -15.19
N TYR A 156 -8.56 6.47 -13.91
CA TYR A 156 -8.49 5.54 -12.78
C TYR A 156 -9.38 6.02 -11.65
N ASP A 157 -10.27 5.15 -11.18
CA ASP A 157 -11.04 5.37 -9.95
C ASP A 157 -10.21 4.90 -8.76
N ILE A 158 -9.92 5.79 -7.82
CA ILE A 158 -9.24 5.50 -6.56
C ILE A 158 -10.28 5.52 -5.44
N ILE A 159 -10.56 4.34 -4.88
CA ILE A 159 -11.67 4.13 -3.95
C ILE A 159 -11.11 3.75 -2.59
N PHE A 160 -11.28 4.64 -1.62
CA PHE A 160 -11.02 4.37 -0.22
C PHE A 160 -12.22 3.68 0.42
N CYS A 161 -11.98 2.61 1.18
CA CYS A 161 -13.01 1.84 1.89
C CYS A 161 -14.16 1.32 0.99
N PRO A 162 -13.87 0.51 -0.05
CA PRO A 162 -14.85 0.10 -1.06
C PRO A 162 -15.99 -0.81 -0.56
N ASN A 163 -15.89 -1.36 0.65
CA ASN A 163 -16.91 -2.22 1.27
C ASN A 163 -17.76 -1.50 2.33
N SER A 164 -17.75 -0.17 2.38
CA SER A 164 -18.49 0.62 3.40
C SER A 164 -19.99 0.72 3.11
N GLY A 165 -20.66 -0.43 2.91
CA GLY A 165 -22.09 -0.57 2.69
C GLY A 165 -22.80 -1.31 3.82
#